data_AF-A0A6B3LRG8-F1
#
_entry.id   AF-A0A6B3LRG8-F1
#
_cell.length_a   1.000
_cell.length_b   1.000
_cell.length_c   1.000
_cell.angle_alpha   90.00
_cell.angle_beta   90.00
_cell.angle_gamma   90.00
#
_symmetry.space_group_name_H-M   'P 1'
#
loop_
_entity.id
_entity.type
_entity.pdbx_description
1 polymer ?
#
loop_
_entity_poly.entity_id
_entity_poly.type
_entity_poly.pdbx_seq_one_letter_code
_entity_poly.pdbx_strand_id
1 'polypeptide(L)'
;VDDGHGNLTYTAMAGAVTVFTLTLNSDGTYSFTLAAPVDHALNSNDLTLNFQVIATDFDGDSDSIVLPVKINDDKPYFTNVQGLYVHENDLPQGSDTDKEPVTVNGQFQLVQGADTVASFAL
;
A
#
# COMPACT_ATOMS: atom_id res chain seq x y z
N VAL A 1 19.68 -2.19 -17.82
CA VAL A 1 20.03 -2.02 -19.25
C VAL A 1 20.45 -0.58 -19.43
N ASP A 2 21.67 -0.37 -19.94
CA ASP A 2 22.12 0.94 -20.41
C ASP A 2 21.56 1.18 -21.82
N ASP A 3 21.04 2.37 -22.07
CA ASP A 3 20.47 2.78 -23.37
C ASP A 3 21.51 3.36 -24.34
N GLY A 4 22.80 3.41 -23.94
CA GLY A 4 23.89 3.95 -24.75
C GLY A 4 24.04 5.48 -24.62
N HIS A 5 23.23 6.12 -23.78
CA HIS A 5 23.37 7.53 -23.40
C HIS A 5 23.66 7.69 -21.90
N GLY A 6 23.96 6.59 -21.21
CA GLY A 6 24.22 6.57 -19.77
C GLY A 6 22.96 6.49 -18.92
N ASN A 7 21.78 6.23 -19.51
CA ASN A 7 20.58 5.97 -18.72
C ASN A 7 20.47 4.48 -18.41
N LEU A 8 20.29 4.16 -17.13
CA LEU A 8 20.15 2.81 -16.63
C LEU A 8 18.68 2.51 -16.32
N THR A 9 18.17 1.42 -16.89
CA THR A 9 16.85 0.88 -16.53
C THR A 9 16.97 -0.44 -15.79
N TYR A 10 16.40 -0.54 -14.60
CA TYR A 10 16.22 -1.77 -13.84
C TYR A 10 14.76 -2.21 -13.93
N THR A 11 14.52 -3.44 -14.36
CA THR A 11 13.17 -4.00 -14.46
C THR A 11 13.13 -5.30 -13.66
N ALA A 12 12.24 -5.36 -12.68
CA ALA A 12 11.94 -6.59 -11.97
C ALA A 12 10.70 -7.26 -12.60
N MET A 13 10.77 -8.58 -12.78
CA MET A 13 9.68 -9.36 -13.36
C MET A 13 9.37 -10.58 -12.50
N ALA A 14 8.07 -10.87 -12.34
CA ALA A 14 7.55 -12.12 -11.79
C ALA A 14 6.98 -12.94 -12.96
N GLY A 15 7.79 -13.84 -13.50
CA GLY A 15 7.48 -14.51 -14.77
C GLY A 15 7.40 -13.49 -15.91
N ALA A 16 6.21 -13.37 -16.52
CA ALA A 16 5.96 -12.42 -17.61
C ALA A 16 5.43 -11.04 -17.14
N VAL A 17 5.18 -10.87 -15.84
CA VAL A 17 4.61 -9.64 -15.26
C VAL A 17 5.73 -8.74 -14.80
N THR A 18 5.79 -7.51 -15.33
CA THR A 18 6.66 -6.46 -14.78
C THR A 18 6.15 -6.03 -13.41
N VAL A 19 7.00 -6.14 -12.39
CA VAL A 19 6.67 -5.76 -11.01
C VAL A 19 7.02 -4.31 -10.75
N PHE A 20 8.23 -3.88 -11.14
CA PHE A 20 8.61 -2.48 -11.08
C PHE A 20 9.66 -2.12 -12.15
N THR A 21 9.76 -0.83 -12.42
CA THR A 21 10.83 -0.23 -13.23
C THR A 21 11.47 0.93 -12.48
N LEU A 22 12.81 0.95 -12.42
CA LEU A 22 13.60 2.11 -12.03
C LEU A 22 14.36 2.60 -13.25
N THR A 23 14.19 3.86 -13.62
CA THR A 23 15.06 4.54 -14.59
C THR A 23 15.95 5.51 -13.82
N LEU A 24 17.26 5.44 -14.06
CA LEU A 24 18.27 6.39 -13.59
C LEU A 24 18.89 7.03 -14.82
N ASN A 25 18.79 8.35 -14.92
CA ASN A 25 19.35 9.09 -16.04
C ASN A 25 20.80 9.50 -15.77
N SER A 26 21.54 9.82 -16.83
CA SER A 26 22.94 10.25 -16.74
C SER A 26 23.14 11.55 -15.93
N ASP A 27 22.11 12.37 -15.78
CA ASP A 27 22.13 13.59 -14.95
C ASP A 27 21.86 13.33 -13.45
N GLY A 28 21.68 12.06 -13.07
CA GLY A 28 21.40 11.64 -11.70
C GLY A 28 19.92 11.69 -11.32
N THR A 29 19.03 12.15 -12.20
CA THR A 29 17.58 12.07 -11.96
C THR A 29 17.11 10.62 -12.07
N TYR A 30 16.11 10.26 -11.27
CA TYR A 30 15.56 8.90 -11.28
C TYR A 30 14.04 8.89 -11.19
N SER A 31 13.44 7.82 -11.70
CA SER A 31 12.01 7.53 -11.56
C SER A 31 11.80 6.06 -11.20
N PHE A 32 10.94 5.82 -10.21
CA PHE A 32 10.53 4.47 -9.82
C PHE A 32 9.03 4.30 -10.05
N THR A 33 8.64 3.23 -10.73
CA THR A 33 7.23 2.87 -10.97
C THR A 33 6.98 1.45 -10.49
N LEU A 34 6.10 1.30 -9.51
CA LEU A 34 5.56 0.02 -9.08
C LEU A 34 4.37 -0.35 -9.96
N ALA A 35 4.49 -1.43 -10.73
CA ALA A 35 3.49 -1.86 -11.71
C ALA A 35 2.67 -3.07 -11.24
N ALA A 36 3.17 -3.85 -10.29
CA ALA A 36 2.46 -4.94 -9.64
C ALA A 36 2.74 -4.98 -8.13
N PRO A 37 1.88 -5.64 -7.34
CA PRO A 37 2.09 -5.83 -5.91
C PRO A 37 3.43 -6.52 -5.61
N VAL A 38 3.98 -6.23 -4.44
CA VAL A 38 5.19 -6.85 -3.90
C VAL A 38 4.88 -7.39 -2.51
N ASP A 39 5.46 -8.54 -2.18
CA ASP A 39 5.25 -9.16 -0.88
C ASP A 39 6.08 -8.46 0.20
N HIS A 40 5.44 -8.17 1.33
CA HIS A 40 6.09 -7.71 2.55
C HIS A 40 6.41 -8.88 3.49
N ALA A 41 7.41 -8.69 4.33
CA ALA A 41 7.70 -9.66 5.39
C ALA A 41 6.50 -9.78 6.35
N LEU A 42 6.31 -10.95 6.94
CA LEU A 42 5.23 -11.19 7.90
C LEU A 42 5.26 -10.15 9.04
N ASN A 43 4.13 -9.49 9.29
CA ASN A 43 3.98 -8.40 10.27
C ASN A 43 4.82 -7.13 9.97
N SER A 44 5.31 -6.95 8.74
CA SER A 44 5.94 -5.71 8.27
C SER A 44 5.03 -5.01 7.27
N ASN A 45 5.03 -3.68 7.34
CA ASN A 45 4.41 -2.81 6.35
C ASN A 45 5.45 -2.13 5.46
N ASP A 46 6.74 -2.42 5.68
CA ASP A 46 7.83 -1.75 5.01
C ASP A 46 8.66 -2.76 4.21
N LEU A 47 8.94 -2.42 2.95
CA LEU A 47 9.90 -3.11 2.09
C LEU A 47 10.86 -2.08 1.51
N THR A 48 12.16 -2.25 1.73
CA THR A 48 13.19 -1.38 1.15
C THR A 48 13.97 -2.12 0.08
N LEU A 49 14.01 -1.55 -1.12
CA LEU A 49 14.84 -1.99 -2.24
C LEU A 49 16.07 -1.10 -2.35
N ASN A 50 17.25 -1.69 -2.28
CA ASN A 50 18.52 -0.97 -2.39
C ASN A 50 19.10 -1.15 -3.79
N PHE A 51 19.20 -0.05 -4.53
CA PHE A 51 19.80 -0.03 -5.86
C PHE A 51 21.24 0.49 -5.77
N GLN A 52 22.21 -0.34 -6.17
CA GLN A 52 23.60 0.11 -6.29
C GLN A 52 23.72 0.98 -7.55
N VAL A 53 24.17 2.21 -7.36
CA VAL A 53 24.51 3.14 -8.44
C VAL A 53 26.02 3.27 -8.48
N ILE A 54 26.60 3.10 -9.67
CA ILE A 54 28.04 3.25 -9.90
C ILE A 54 28.19 4.35 -10.94
N ALA A 55 29.02 5.35 -10.62
CA ALA A 55 29.44 6.38 -11.56
C ALA A 55 30.90 6.14 -11.92
N THR A 56 31.22 6.23 -13.20
CA THR A 56 32.59 6.14 -13.72
C THR A 56 32.88 7.43 -14.47
N ASP A 57 33.97 8.11 -14.16
CA ASP A 57 34.37 9.31 -14.88
C ASP A 57 35.17 8.97 -16.16
N PHE A 58 35.73 9.98 -16.82
CA PHE A 58 36.35 9.80 -18.12
C PHE A 58 37.68 9.03 -18.09
N ASP A 59 38.44 9.09 -17.00
CA ASP A 59 39.74 8.41 -16.93
C ASP A 59 39.65 7.00 -16.31
N GLY A 60 38.45 6.61 -15.88
CA GLY A 60 38.10 5.25 -15.48
C GLY A 60 37.95 5.09 -13.97
N ASP A 61 38.14 6.15 -13.20
CA ASP A 61 37.85 6.14 -11.78
C ASP A 61 36.34 5.98 -11.54
N SER A 62 36.00 5.15 -10.56
CA SER A 62 34.60 4.83 -10.25
C SER A 62 34.30 5.01 -8.77
N ASP A 63 33.10 5.53 -8.49
CA ASP A 63 32.54 5.61 -7.15
C ASP A 63 31.11 5.04 -7.14
N SER A 64 30.61 4.69 -5.96
CA SER A 64 29.29 4.08 -5.83
C SER A 64 28.48 4.59 -4.65
N ILE A 65 27.17 4.65 -4.84
CA ILE A 65 26.18 5.00 -3.82
C ILE A 65 25.02 3.98 -3.83
N VAL A 66 24.35 3.85 -2.70
CA VAL A 66 23.11 3.08 -2.58
C VAL A 66 21.92 4.04 -2.64
N LEU A 67 21.01 3.82 -3.58
CA LEU A 67 19.72 4.49 -3.66
C LEU A 67 18.63 3.60 -3.01
N PRO A 68 18.17 3.92 -1.79
CA PRO A 68 17.09 3.19 -1.15
C PRO A 68 15.73 3.65 -1.68
N VAL A 69 14.90 2.70 -2.10
CA VAL A 69 13.47 2.92 -2.41
C VAL A 69 12.64 2.18 -1.38
N LYS A 70 11.87 2.92 -0.58
CA LYS A 70 10.97 2.34 0.43
C LYS A 70 9.55 2.23 -0.12
N ILE A 71 9.03 1.01 -0.15
CA ILE A 71 7.65 0.68 -0.47
C ILE A 71 6.92 0.45 0.86
N ASN A 72 5.91 1.29 1.13
CA ASN A 72 5.09 1.16 2.32
C ASN A 72 3.76 0.50 1.93
N ASP A 73 3.29 -0.38 2.78
CA ASP A 73 1.99 -1.04 2.72
C ASP A 73 1.10 -0.53 3.86
N ASP A 74 -0.18 -0.36 3.59
CA ASP A 74 -1.17 0.10 4.54
C ASP A 74 -2.19 -0.98 4.87
N LYS A 75 -2.66 -0.97 6.13
CA LYS A 75 -3.67 -1.94 6.57
C LYS A 75 -5.06 -1.37 6.33
N PRO A 76 -6.03 -2.18 5.86
CA PRO A 76 -7.39 -1.73 5.78
C PRO A 76 -7.93 -1.43 7.18
N TYR A 77 -8.74 -0.38 7.31
CA TYR A 77 -9.36 -0.02 8.58
C TYR A 77 -10.76 0.56 8.38
N PHE A 78 -11.60 0.38 9.40
CA PHE A 78 -12.95 0.92 9.41
C PHE A 78 -12.95 2.34 9.94
N THR A 79 -13.73 3.19 9.31
CA THR A 79 -14.07 4.53 9.77
C THR A 79 -15.58 4.65 9.94
N ASN A 80 -16.01 5.73 10.60
CA ASN A 80 -17.43 6.00 10.83
C ASN A 80 -18.18 4.85 11.52
N VAL A 81 -17.49 4.15 12.44
CA VAL A 81 -18.09 3.08 13.24
C VAL A 81 -18.89 3.73 14.38
N GLN A 82 -20.21 3.67 14.27
CA GLN A 82 -21.12 4.21 15.28
C GLN A 82 -21.73 3.06 16.09
N GLY A 83 -21.68 3.18 17.42
CA GLY A 83 -22.42 2.29 18.31
C GLY A 83 -23.93 2.51 18.13
N LEU A 84 -24.67 1.43 17.94
CA LEU A 84 -26.12 1.44 17.79
C LEU A 84 -26.74 0.71 18.99
N TYR A 85 -27.86 1.24 19.49
CA TYR A 85 -28.51 0.74 20.68
C TYR A 85 -30.01 0.58 20.44
N VAL A 86 -30.57 -0.46 21.02
CA VAL A 86 -32.00 -0.70 21.20
C VAL A 86 -32.21 -1.01 22.67
N HIS A 87 -33.38 -0.65 23.22
CA HIS A 87 -33.69 -0.97 24.60
C HIS A 87 -34.84 -1.97 24.69
N GLU A 88 -34.72 -2.95 25.60
CA GLU A 88 -35.72 -4.02 25.74
C GLU A 88 -37.06 -3.52 26.30
N ASN A 89 -37.03 -2.43 27.08
CA ASN A 89 -38.24 -1.73 27.57
C ASN A 89 -39.10 -1.19 26.42
N ASP A 90 -38.56 -1.09 25.20
CA ASP A 90 -39.25 -0.58 24.01
C ASP A 90 -39.93 -1.71 23.21
N LEU A 91 -39.79 -2.97 23.62
CA LEU A 91 -40.52 -4.09 23.04
C LEU A 91 -42.04 -3.97 23.30
N PRO A 92 -42.91 -4.70 22.55
CA PRO A 92 -44.37 -4.60 22.68
C PRO A 92 -44.94 -4.86 24.08
N GLN A 93 -44.22 -5.60 24.92
CA GLN A 93 -44.56 -5.86 26.34
C GLN A 93 -43.58 -5.22 27.32
N GLY A 94 -42.66 -4.40 26.82
CA GLY A 94 -41.66 -3.72 27.64
C GLY A 94 -42.29 -2.63 28.50
N SER A 95 -41.58 -2.24 29.56
CA SER A 95 -42.05 -1.31 30.58
C SER A 95 -42.09 0.16 30.17
N ASP A 96 -41.48 0.54 29.04
CA ASP A 96 -41.51 1.92 28.56
C ASP A 96 -42.90 2.28 28.04
N THR A 97 -43.37 3.47 28.37
CA THR A 97 -44.62 4.02 27.84
C THR A 97 -44.42 4.74 26.51
N ASP A 98 -43.22 5.28 26.25
CA ASP A 98 -42.88 6.07 25.06
C ASP A 98 -41.89 5.31 24.16
N LYS A 99 -42.40 4.31 23.44
CA LYS A 99 -41.59 3.34 22.68
C LYS A 99 -40.70 3.97 21.58
N GLU A 100 -39.39 3.75 21.64
CA GLU A 100 -38.46 3.95 20.51
C GLU A 100 -38.47 2.78 19.49
N PRO A 101 -37.91 2.97 18.28
CA PRO A 101 -37.77 1.88 17.31
C PRO A 101 -36.93 0.70 17.84
N VAL A 102 -37.49 -0.51 17.73
CA VAL A 102 -36.81 -1.78 18.08
C VAL A 102 -35.80 -2.25 17.02
N THR A 103 -35.57 -1.45 15.99
CA THR A 103 -34.59 -1.69 14.94
C THR A 103 -33.79 -0.42 14.72
N VAL A 104 -32.47 -0.58 14.68
CA VAL A 104 -31.53 0.50 14.37
C VAL A 104 -30.66 0.05 13.22
N ASN A 105 -30.51 0.92 12.22
CA ASN A 105 -29.62 0.71 11.08
C ASN A 105 -28.42 1.63 11.22
N GLY A 106 -27.27 1.19 10.72
CA GLY A 106 -26.08 2.01 10.63
C GLY A 106 -25.22 1.59 9.46
N GLN A 107 -24.17 2.37 9.26
CA GLN A 107 -23.19 2.16 8.22
C GLN A 107 -21.80 2.36 8.83
N PHE A 108 -20.85 1.56 8.37
CA PHE A 108 -19.43 1.85 8.52
C PHE A 108 -18.86 2.18 7.15
N GLN A 109 -17.71 2.83 7.14
CA GLN A 109 -16.90 3.03 5.94
C GLN A 109 -15.62 2.22 6.06
N LEU A 110 -15.08 1.81 4.93
CA LEU A 110 -13.87 1.01 4.85
C LEU A 110 -12.85 1.74 3.97
N VAL A 111 -11.67 1.95 4.53
CA VAL A 111 -10.49 2.35 3.75
C VAL A 111 -9.71 1.06 3.48
N GLN A 112 -9.63 0.66 2.21
CA GLN A 112 -9.08 -0.66 1.84
C GLN A 112 -7.56 -0.70 1.73
N GLY A 113 -6.91 0.46 1.62
CA GLY A 113 -5.49 0.51 1.31
C GLY A 113 -5.16 -0.06 -0.07
N ALA A 114 -3.93 -0.54 -0.26
CA ALA A 114 -3.44 -1.11 -1.51
C ALA A 114 -4.02 -2.51 -1.81
N ASP A 115 -4.29 -3.32 -0.79
CA ASP A 115 -4.53 -4.76 -0.95
C ASP A 115 -5.97 -5.16 -1.28
N THR A 116 -6.92 -4.22 -1.26
CA THR A 116 -8.36 -4.47 -1.38
C THR A 116 -8.90 -5.45 -0.32
N VAL A 117 -10.19 -5.37 0.00
CA VAL A 117 -10.79 -6.32 0.96
C VAL A 117 -11.30 -7.56 0.25
N ALA A 118 -10.76 -8.72 0.62
CA ALA A 118 -11.12 -10.00 0.04
C ALA A 118 -12.50 -10.52 0.50
N SER A 119 -12.86 -10.34 1.78
CA SER A 119 -14.15 -10.80 2.31
C SER A 119 -14.53 -10.13 3.61
N PHE A 120 -15.83 -10.07 3.90
CA PHE A 120 -16.39 -9.77 5.22
C PHE A 120 -16.99 -11.05 5.79
N ALA A 121 -16.74 -11.30 7.08
CA ALA A 121 -17.37 -12.38 7.83
C ALA A 121 -18.11 -11.78 9.04
N LEU A 122 -19.26 -12.37 9.38
CA LEU A 122 -20.02 -12.04 10.59
C LEU A 122 -19.58 -12.92 11.77
#